data_AF-A0A172YPA0-F1
#
_entry.id   AF-A0A172YPA0-F1
#
_cell.length_a   1.000
_cell.length_b   1.000
_cell.length_c   1.000
_cell.angle_alpha   90.00
_cell.angle_beta   90.00
_cell.angle_gamma   90.00
#
_symmetry.space_group_name_H-M   'P 1'
#
loop_
_entity.id
_entity.type
_entity.pdbx_description
1 polymer ?
#
loop_
_entity_poly.entity_id
_entity_poly.type
_entity_poly.pdbx_seq_one_letter_code
_entity_poly.pdbx_strand_id
1 'polypeptide(L)'
;MVQQIIAIIFILLIFLFLINLGKITKPKAKKAAIQVAPYNFIQILKETFPQYHILKRNDAYMICEINHRNEPEEIVIIRINQRNSKEIRPVGRILAVSYSHYPSIKEMQSDFKTHL
;
A
#
# COMPACT_ATOMS: atom_id res chain seq x y z
N MET A 1 -2.79 -62.99 1.21
CA MET A 1 -1.54 -62.47 1.80
C MET A 1 -0.84 -61.46 0.88
N VAL A 2 -0.46 -61.82 -0.36
CA VAL A 2 0.22 -60.90 -1.31
C VAL A 2 -0.59 -59.63 -1.60
N GLN A 3 -1.91 -59.75 -1.83
CA GLN A 3 -2.77 -58.60 -2.12
C GLN A 3 -2.93 -57.62 -0.95
N GLN A 4 -2.87 -58.11 0.29
CA GLN A 4 -2.89 -57.27 1.48
C GLN A 4 -1.57 -56.50 1.64
N ILE A 5 -0.44 -57.11 1.30
CA ILE A 5 0.88 -56.45 1.32
C ILE A 5 0.93 -55.30 0.32
N ILE A 6 0.40 -55.49 -0.89
CA ILE A 6 0.35 -54.44 -1.93
C ILE A 6 -0.51 -53.25 -1.47
N ALA A 7 -1.67 -53.53 -0.84
CA ALA A 7 -2.55 -52.48 -0.32
C ALA A 7 -1.87 -51.63 0.77
N ILE A 8 -1.12 -52.26 1.68
CA ILE A 8 -0.39 -51.57 2.75
C ILE A 8 0.70 -50.66 2.18
N ILE A 9 1.45 -51.14 1.18
CA ILE A 9 2.51 -50.34 0.53
C ILE A 9 1.90 -49.11 -0.15
N PHE A 10 0.75 -49.26 -0.81
CA PHE A 10 0.08 -48.16 -1.51
C PHE A 10 -0.41 -47.07 -0.54
N ILE A 11 -0.98 -47.47 0.61
CA ILE A 11 -1.40 -46.54 1.67
C ILE A 11 -0.20 -45.78 2.24
N LEU A 12 0.93 -46.46 2.45
CA LEU A 12 2.14 -45.84 2.98
C LEU A 12 2.74 -44.80 2.00
N LEU A 13 2.69 -45.07 0.69
CA LEU A 13 3.13 -44.13 -0.34
C LEU A 13 2.23 -42.90 -0.42
N ILE A 14 0.91 -43.06 -0.32
CA ILE A 14 -0.04 -41.94 -0.27
C ILE A 14 0.22 -41.06 0.96
N PHE A 15 0.46 -41.69 2.12
CA PHE A 15 0.73 -40.97 3.36
C PHE A 15 2.03 -40.14 3.28
N LEU A 16 3.11 -40.72 2.71
CA LEU A 16 4.36 -40.00 2.48
C LEU A 16 4.21 -38.85 1.47
N PHE A 17 3.36 -39.02 0.45
CA PHE A 17 3.07 -37.97 -0.53
C PHE A 17 2.34 -36.78 0.11
N LEU A 18 1.34 -37.04 0.98
CA LEU A 18 0.60 -36.00 1.70
C LEU A 18 1.48 -35.18 2.65
N ILE A 19 2.43 -35.82 3.34
CA ILE A 19 3.37 -35.11 4.24
C ILE A 19 4.26 -34.12 3.47
N ASN A 20 4.66 -34.47 2.23
CA ASN A 20 5.51 -33.62 1.41
C ASN A 20 4.77 -32.42 0.82
N LEU A 21 3.47 -32.55 0.54
CA LEU A 21 2.61 -31.45 0.08
C LEU A 21 2.43 -30.35 1.14
N GLY A 22 2.48 -30.69 2.44
CA GLY A 22 2.31 -29.74 3.55
C GLY A 22 3.44 -28.71 3.72
N LYS A 23 4.54 -28.82 2.96
CA LYS A 23 5.72 -27.92 3.05
C LYS A 23 5.70 -26.77 2.03
N ILE A 24 4.59 -26.56 1.33
CA ILE A 24 4.44 -25.48 0.35
C ILE A 24 4.19 -24.14 1.06
N THR A 25 5.28 -23.40 1.25
CA THR A 25 5.40 -21.94 1.34
C THR A 25 4.43 -21.21 2.28
N LYS A 26 4.86 -20.97 3.53
CA LYS A 26 4.36 -19.82 4.28
C LYS A 26 4.99 -18.57 3.67
N PRO A 27 4.22 -17.58 3.17
CA PRO A 27 4.81 -16.31 2.78
C PRO A 27 5.45 -15.68 4.02
N LYS A 28 6.78 -15.52 4.00
CA LYS A 28 7.49 -14.74 5.01
C LYS A 28 6.93 -13.32 4.96
N ALA A 29 6.10 -12.95 5.93
CA ALA A 29 5.73 -11.58 6.18
C ALA A 29 7.03 -10.79 6.40
N LYS A 30 7.47 -10.04 5.38
CA LYS A 30 8.53 -9.06 5.55
C LYS A 30 8.01 -8.05 6.57
N LYS A 31 8.66 -7.98 7.74
CA LYS A 31 8.41 -6.91 8.71
C LYS A 31 8.55 -5.60 7.93
N ALA A 32 7.46 -4.84 7.82
CA ALA A 32 7.49 -3.53 7.17
C ALA A 32 8.54 -2.71 7.91
N ALA A 33 9.61 -2.30 7.22
CA ALA A 33 10.52 -1.32 7.78
C ALA A 33 9.67 -0.08 8.04
N ILE A 34 9.66 0.46 9.25
CA ILE A 34 8.94 1.72 9.46
C ILE A 34 9.80 2.79 8.78
N GLN A 35 9.40 3.27 7.61
CA GLN A 35 9.97 4.53 7.11
C GLN A 35 9.44 5.59 8.05
N VAL A 36 10.33 6.08 8.92
CA VAL A 36 10.07 7.27 9.71
C VAL A 36 9.79 8.38 8.72
N ALA A 37 8.66 9.07 8.86
CA ALA A 37 8.37 10.20 8.03
C ALA A 37 9.57 11.15 8.04
N PRO A 38 10.06 11.63 6.88
CA PRO A 38 11.07 12.66 6.92
C PRO A 38 10.48 13.79 7.75
N TYR A 39 11.29 14.33 8.64
CA TYR A 39 10.90 15.26 9.72
C TYR A 39 9.93 16.36 9.24
N ASN A 40 9.96 16.69 7.94
CA ASN A 40 9.26 17.79 7.32
C ASN A 40 8.40 17.44 6.08
N PHE A 41 7.86 16.21 5.90
CA PHE A 41 7.05 15.93 4.69
C PHE A 41 5.84 16.87 4.52
N ILE A 42 5.18 17.25 5.61
CA ILE A 42 4.10 18.27 5.58
C ILE A 42 4.63 19.61 5.09
N GLN A 43 5.82 20.01 5.51
CA GLN A 43 6.42 21.28 5.10
C GLN A 43 6.75 21.25 3.61
N ILE A 44 7.30 20.14 3.09
CA ILE A 44 7.54 19.96 1.66
C ILE A 44 6.23 20.11 0.87
N LEU A 45 5.14 19.49 1.34
CA LEU A 45 3.83 19.63 0.70
C LEU A 45 3.34 21.09 0.73
N LYS A 46 3.48 21.80 1.86
CA LYS A 46 3.11 23.21 1.98
C LYS A 46 3.92 24.12 1.05
N GLU A 47 5.22 23.86 0.92
CA GLU A 47 6.11 24.60 0.02
C GLU A 47 5.82 24.29 -1.45
N THR A 48 5.47 23.03 -1.76
CA THR A 48 5.19 22.59 -3.14
C THR A 48 3.82 23.07 -3.62
N PHE A 49 2.83 23.11 -2.72
CA PHE A 49 1.43 23.35 -3.02
C PHE A 49 0.84 24.46 -2.12
N PRO A 50 1.39 25.69 -2.18
CA PRO A 50 1.06 26.76 -1.23
C PRO A 50 -0.37 27.29 -1.35
N GLN A 51 -1.03 27.15 -2.51
CA GLN A 51 -2.42 27.56 -2.68
C GLN A 51 -3.44 26.64 -2.00
N TYR A 52 -3.00 25.46 -1.53
CA TYR A 52 -3.87 24.44 -0.95
C TYR A 52 -3.66 24.32 0.56
N HIS A 53 -4.71 23.89 1.25
CA HIS A 53 -4.63 23.60 2.67
C HIS A 53 -4.07 22.19 2.88
N ILE A 54 -2.91 22.10 3.51
CA ILE A 54 -2.22 20.82 3.76
C ILE A 54 -2.45 20.37 5.19
N LEU A 55 -3.03 19.18 5.36
CA LEU A 55 -3.25 18.57 6.66
C LEU A 55 -2.85 17.10 6.67
N LYS A 56 -2.57 16.58 7.87
CA LYS A 56 -2.36 15.15 8.10
C LYS A 56 -3.52 14.62 8.92
N ARG A 57 -4.23 13.62 8.41
CA ARG A 57 -5.33 12.95 9.11
C ARG A 57 -5.11 11.45 9.04
N ASN A 58 -5.10 10.80 10.20
CA ASN A 58 -4.73 9.39 10.35
C ASN A 58 -3.34 9.14 9.73
N ASP A 59 -3.24 8.14 8.85
CA ASP A 59 -2.02 7.74 8.14
C ASP A 59 -1.92 8.33 6.71
N ALA A 60 -2.63 9.42 6.44
CA ALA A 60 -2.63 10.08 5.13
C ALA A 60 -2.29 11.57 5.23
N TYR A 61 -1.63 12.07 4.19
CA TYR A 61 -1.44 13.49 3.94
C TYR A 61 -2.49 13.94 2.94
N MET A 62 -3.14 15.05 3.21
CA MET A 62 -4.26 15.55 2.43
C MET A 62 -3.92 16.94 1.90
N ILE A 63 -4.16 17.11 0.61
CA ILE A 63 -4.17 18.41 -0.07
C ILE A 63 -5.65 18.75 -0.22
N CYS A 64 -6.05 19.89 0.34
CA CYS A 64 -7.43 20.31 0.42
C CYS A 64 -7.64 21.69 -0.22
N GLU A 65 -8.81 21.88 -0.83
CA GLU A 65 -9.35 23.19 -1.17
C GLU A 65 -10.30 23.68 -0.06
N ILE A 66 -10.46 25.00 0.06
CA ILE A 66 -11.46 25.57 0.97
C ILE A 66 -12.77 25.73 0.19
N ASN A 67 -13.84 25.06 0.64
CA ASN A 67 -15.13 25.11 -0.03
C ASN A 67 -15.93 26.38 0.34
N HIS A 68 -17.12 26.53 -0.26
CA HIS A 68 -18.04 27.65 -0.02
C HIS A 68 -18.53 27.80 1.43
N ARG A 69 -18.32 26.78 2.28
CA ARG A 69 -18.64 26.78 3.72
C ARG A 69 -17.41 27.04 4.58
N ASN A 70 -16.28 27.37 3.97
CA ASN A 70 -14.98 27.55 4.63
C ASN A 70 -14.48 26.26 5.31
N GLU A 71 -14.89 25.10 4.79
CA GLU A 71 -14.43 23.79 5.25
C GLU A 71 -13.41 23.22 4.26
N PRO A 72 -12.35 22.53 4.75
CA PRO A 72 -11.39 21.87 3.88
C PRO A 72 -12.04 20.64 3.19
N GLU A 73 -12.10 20.67 1.87
CA GLU A 73 -12.53 19.57 1.01
C GLU A 73 -11.30 18.88 0.41
N GLU A 74 -11.15 17.57 0.62
CA GLU A 74 -10.01 16.83 0.11
C GLU A 74 -10.03 16.74 -1.43
N ILE A 75 -8.88 16.98 -2.07
CA ILE A 75 -8.71 16.82 -3.52
C ILE A 75 -7.59 15.82 -3.87
N VAL A 76 -6.59 15.67 -3.00
CA VAL A 76 -5.57 14.61 -3.10
C VAL A 76 -5.35 13.97 -1.74
N ILE A 77 -5.37 12.64 -1.70
CA ILE A 77 -5.06 11.85 -0.51
C ILE A 77 -3.80 11.02 -0.79
N ILE A 78 -2.74 11.29 -0.04
CA ILE A 78 -1.43 10.65 -0.17
C ILE A 78 -1.23 9.69 0.99
N ARG A 79 -1.01 8.41 0.68
CA ARG A 79 -0.65 7.37 1.66
C ARG A 79 0.74 6.82 1.34
N ILE A 80 1.52 6.58 2.37
CA ILE A 80 2.84 5.96 2.24
C ILE A 80 2.73 4.53 2.77
N ASN A 81 2.75 3.55 1.87
CA ASN A 81 2.66 2.13 2.19
C ASN A 81 3.73 1.33 1.45
N GLN A 82 4.77 0.92 2.19
CA GLN A 82 5.91 0.17 1.63
C GLN A 82 5.58 -1.21 1.08
N ARG A 83 4.46 -1.80 1.48
CA ARG A 83 4.09 -3.15 1.04
C ARG A 83 3.53 -3.16 -0.37
N ASN A 84 2.99 -2.03 -0.81
CA ASN A 84 2.30 -1.90 -2.07
C ASN A 84 3.19 -1.12 -3.06
N SER A 85 3.06 -1.44 -4.35
CA SER A 85 3.60 -0.60 -5.41
C SER A 85 2.88 0.76 -5.43
N LYS A 86 3.48 1.73 -6.12
CA LYS A 86 2.81 3.00 -6.41
C LYS A 86 1.47 2.72 -7.09
N GLU A 87 0.41 3.35 -6.59
CA GLU A 87 -0.95 3.24 -7.10
C GLU A 87 -1.56 4.64 -7.12
N ILE A 88 -2.04 5.07 -8.29
CA ILE A 88 -2.76 6.33 -8.47
C ILE A 88 -4.14 5.96 -8.98
N ARG A 89 -5.18 6.38 -8.27
CA ARG A 89 -6.56 6.15 -8.70
C ARG A 89 -7.45 7.36 -8.42
N PRO A 90 -8.25 7.80 -9.41
CA PRO A 90 -9.32 8.76 -9.14
C PRO A 90 -10.46 8.08 -8.36
N VAL A 91 -11.01 8.78 -7.38
CA VAL A 91 -12.15 8.36 -6.56
C VAL A 91 -13.11 9.54 -6.45
N GLY A 92 -14.08 9.60 -7.36
CA GLY A 92 -14.95 10.78 -7.49
C GLY A 92 -14.13 12.01 -7.87
N ARG A 93 -14.10 13.03 -7.00
CA ARG A 93 -13.31 14.27 -7.18
C ARG A 93 -11.91 14.19 -6.57
N ILE A 94 -11.60 13.10 -5.86
CA ILE A 94 -10.37 12.95 -5.10
C ILE A 94 -9.37 12.10 -5.89
N LEU A 95 -8.11 12.51 -5.94
CA LEU A 95 -7.01 11.66 -6.36
C LEU A 95 -6.45 10.89 -5.16
N ALA A 96 -6.72 9.59 -5.08
CA ALA A 96 -6.14 8.73 -4.06
C ALA A 96 -4.82 8.14 -4.58
N VAL A 97 -3.73 8.47 -3.89
CA VAL A 97 -2.38 8.03 -4.25
C VAL A 97 -1.72 7.28 -3.11
N SER A 98 -1.20 6.10 -3.41
CA SER A 98 -0.37 5.30 -2.52
C SER A 98 1.03 5.24 -3.09
N TYR A 99 2.04 5.60 -2.30
CA TYR A 99 3.45 5.45 -2.66
C TYR A 99 4.13 4.40 -1.78
N SER A 100 5.09 3.67 -2.35
CA SER A 100 5.95 2.75 -1.61
C SER A 100 7.05 3.46 -0.80
N HIS A 101 7.25 4.75 -1.07
CA HIS A 101 8.28 5.63 -0.51
C HIS A 101 7.75 7.06 -0.43
N TYR A 102 8.47 7.97 0.24
CA TYR A 102 8.12 9.38 0.19
C TYR A 102 8.40 9.96 -1.21
N PRO A 103 7.39 10.49 -1.91
CA PRO A 103 7.56 10.97 -3.28
C PRO A 103 8.40 12.25 -3.32
N SER A 104 9.10 12.44 -4.44
CA SER A 104 9.80 13.70 -4.71
C SER A 104 8.84 14.81 -5.15
N ILE A 105 9.28 16.07 -5.09
CA ILE A 105 8.52 17.23 -5.56
C ILE A 105 8.07 17.05 -7.02
N LYS A 106 9.00 16.64 -7.90
CA LYS A 106 8.71 16.42 -9.33
C LYS A 106 7.69 15.30 -9.55
N GLU A 107 7.79 14.23 -8.76
CA GLU A 107 6.86 13.11 -8.84
C GLU A 107 5.45 13.55 -8.44
N MET A 108 5.32 14.28 -7.33
CA MET A 108 4.04 14.84 -6.90
C MET A 108 3.45 15.79 -7.95
N GLN A 109 4.24 16.73 -8.48
CA GLN A 109 3.78 17.66 -9.52
C GLN A 109 3.31 16.94 -10.79
N SER A 110 4.01 15.87 -11.19
CA SER A 110 3.62 15.07 -12.35
C SER A 110 2.35 14.26 -12.09
N ASP A 111 2.28 13.58 -10.95
CA ASP A 111 1.18 12.68 -10.60
C ASP A 111 -0.12 13.43 -10.33
N PHE A 112 -0.04 14.64 -9.77
CA PHE A 112 -1.19 15.42 -9.35
C PHE A 112 -1.65 16.43 -10.42
N LYS A 113 -0.97 16.51 -11.57
CA LYS A 113 -1.21 17.50 -12.65
C LYS A 113 -2.67 17.58 -13.13
N THR A 114 -3.43 16.50 -12.99
CA THR A 114 -4.83 16.44 -13.41
C THR A 114 -5.81 16.93 -12.35
N HIS A 115 -5.36 17.12 -11.10
CA HIS A 115 -6.18 17.46 -9.94
C HIS A 115 -5.71 18.71 -9.18
N LEU A 116 -4.49 19.23 -9.44
CA LEU A 116 -3.89 20.40 -8.80
C LEU A 116 -3.39 21.46 -9.77
#